data_AF-A0A9E9C974-F1
#
_entry.id   AF-A0A9E9C974-F1
#
_cell.length_a   1.000
_cell.length_b   1.000
_cell.length_c   1.000
_cell.angle_alpha   90.00
_cell.angle_beta   90.00
_cell.angle_gamma   90.00
#
_symmetry.space_group_name_H-M   'P 1'
#
loop_
_entity.id
_entity.type
_entity.pdbx_description
1 polymer ?
#
loop_
_entity_poly.entity_id
_entity_poly.type
_entity_poly.pdbx_seq_one_letter_code
_entity_poly.pdbx_strand_id
1 'polypeptide(L)'
;MKKDLAGWAAIIAAIAAVMTAIGAPVLFPDLVKRIFPESPTESALQTSQDNTPSASGPSSVDTSPLPHADSVPTSPSSTSPSMPAPVDTDIPLIRWSDTINGKLGLRGSIGQQFTFQCPPSRDPINRLYGTDIYTGHSSVCEAAVHAGVITQAEGGNVTIEVHGEQQAFTASQRSGVVSKGHGRYSSSFTIIR
;
A
#
# COMPACT_ATOMS: atom_id res chain seq x y z
N MET A 1 -35.79 -39.23 -5.82
CA MET A 1 -36.07 -39.45 -4.38
C MET A 1 -34.84 -40.17 -3.81
N LYS A 2 -34.05 -39.73 -2.83
CA LYS A 2 -34.13 -38.84 -1.65
C LYS A 2 -32.69 -38.35 -1.33
N LYS A 3 -32.40 -37.05 -1.20
CA LYS A 3 -32.26 -36.23 0.04
C LYS A 3 -31.18 -36.66 1.06
N ASP A 4 -30.10 -35.87 1.07
CA ASP A 4 -29.32 -35.29 2.19
C ASP A 4 -29.14 -36.06 3.50
N LEU A 5 -27.88 -36.25 3.93
CA LEU A 5 -27.50 -36.38 5.34
C LEU A 5 -26.03 -35.98 5.59
N ALA A 6 -25.87 -34.84 6.26
CA ALA A 6 -24.93 -34.59 7.36
C ALA A 6 -23.41 -34.79 7.09
N GLY A 7 -22.58 -33.74 7.03
CA GLY A 7 -22.73 -32.46 7.74
C GLY A 7 -22.66 -32.62 9.26
N TRP A 8 -21.88 -33.56 9.79
CA TRP A 8 -21.61 -33.69 11.24
C TRP A 8 -20.13 -34.04 11.57
N ALA A 9 -19.27 -34.30 10.58
CA ALA A 9 -17.88 -34.74 10.82
C ALA A 9 -16.90 -33.60 11.17
N ALA A 10 -17.31 -32.33 11.08
CA ALA A 10 -16.40 -31.18 11.20
C ALA A 10 -16.35 -30.49 12.59
N ILE A 11 -17.04 -31.00 13.63
CA ILE A 11 -17.21 -30.25 14.90
C ILE A 11 -16.63 -30.93 16.16
N ILE A 12 -16.26 -32.23 16.21
CA ILE A 12 -15.94 -32.91 17.51
C ILE A 12 -14.45 -33.25 17.76
N ALA A 13 -13.55 -33.21 16.78
CA ALA A 13 -12.15 -33.63 17.00
C ALA A 13 -11.24 -32.54 17.62
N ALA A 14 -11.70 -31.87 18.68
CA ALA A 14 -11.01 -30.74 19.34
C ALA A 14 -10.63 -30.94 20.83
N ILE A 15 -10.77 -32.11 21.49
CA ILE A 15 -10.69 -32.13 22.98
C ILE A 15 -9.65 -33.07 23.64
N ALA A 16 -8.98 -34.01 22.97
CA ALA A 16 -8.09 -34.96 23.67
C ALA A 16 -6.61 -34.81 23.29
N ALA A 17 -5.82 -34.05 24.06
CA ALA A 17 -4.48 -34.44 24.56
C ALA A 17 -3.69 -33.23 25.13
N VAL A 18 -4.20 -32.65 26.20
CA VAL A 18 -3.36 -32.04 27.23
C VAL A 18 -2.84 -33.18 28.12
N MET A 19 -1.57 -33.13 28.51
CA MET A 19 -0.80 -34.05 29.39
C MET A 19 -0.13 -35.27 28.73
N THR A 20 1.21 -35.23 28.58
CA THR A 20 2.12 -36.09 29.35
C THR A 20 3.56 -35.57 29.22
N ALA A 21 4.11 -35.11 30.34
CA ALA A 21 5.47 -34.64 30.51
C ALA A 21 6.38 -35.79 30.94
N ILE A 22 7.32 -36.23 30.09
CA ILE A 22 8.58 -36.89 30.48
C ILE A 22 9.61 -36.54 29.39
N GLY A 23 10.71 -35.89 29.77
CA GLY A 23 11.69 -35.32 28.84
C GLY A 23 12.59 -36.35 28.15
N ALA A 24 12.98 -36.03 26.92
CA ALA A 24 14.37 -35.82 26.51
C ALA A 24 14.43 -35.28 25.06
N PRO A 25 15.47 -34.51 24.69
CA PRO A 25 15.54 -33.70 23.48
C PRO A 25 16.37 -34.37 22.37
N VAL A 26 16.04 -34.17 21.09
CA VAL A 26 16.98 -33.98 19.97
C VAL A 26 16.25 -33.90 18.62
N LEU A 27 16.75 -33.00 17.76
CA LEU A 27 16.62 -32.94 16.29
C LEU A 27 15.16 -32.82 15.77
N PHE A 28 14.78 -31.78 15.02
CA PHE A 28 15.15 -31.57 13.63
C PHE A 28 14.99 -30.08 13.25
N PRO A 29 16.07 -29.38 12.84
CA PRO A 29 15.99 -28.04 12.27
C PRO A 29 15.92 -28.13 10.73
N ASP A 30 14.79 -28.57 10.15
CA ASP A 30 14.70 -28.76 8.69
C ASP A 30 13.37 -28.30 8.06
N LEU A 31 12.72 -27.27 8.65
CA LEU A 31 11.50 -26.69 8.06
C LEU A 31 11.48 -25.15 8.00
N VAL A 32 12.64 -24.51 8.08
CA VAL A 32 12.75 -23.04 7.87
C VAL A 32 13.39 -22.69 6.51
N LYS A 33 13.99 -23.66 5.82
CA LYS A 33 14.82 -23.42 4.62
C LYS A 33 14.10 -23.57 3.26
N ARG A 34 12.76 -23.66 3.24
CA ARG A 34 11.97 -23.79 1.99
C ARG A 34 11.09 -22.58 1.63
N ILE A 35 11.07 -21.50 2.40
CA ILE A 35 10.12 -20.39 2.17
C ILE A 35 10.80 -19.05 1.78
N PHE A 36 12.12 -18.91 1.91
CA PHE A 36 12.83 -17.70 1.50
C PHE A 36 13.70 -17.96 0.26
N PRO A 37 13.25 -17.60 -0.95
CA PRO A 37 14.17 -17.39 -2.06
C PRO A 37 14.90 -16.05 -1.84
N GLU A 38 16.20 -16.12 -1.57
CA GLU A 38 17.11 -14.99 -1.67
C GLU A 38 17.11 -14.44 -3.11
N SER A 39 16.99 -13.13 -3.26
CA SER A 39 17.20 -12.45 -4.53
C SER A 39 18.70 -12.13 -4.66
N PRO A 40 19.42 -12.66 -5.67
CA PRO A 40 20.84 -12.40 -5.80
C PRO A 40 21.10 -11.03 -6.42
N THR A 41 21.96 -10.28 -5.73
CA THR A 41 22.57 -9.03 -6.19
C THR A 41 23.84 -9.36 -6.99
N GLU A 42 23.92 -8.74 -8.18
CA GLU A 42 25.11 -8.31 -8.94
C GLU A 42 26.12 -9.25 -9.64
N SER A 43 26.41 -8.82 -10.88
CA SER A 43 27.73 -8.61 -11.51
C SER A 43 28.56 -9.75 -12.14
N ALA A 44 28.54 -9.73 -13.48
CA ALA A 44 29.65 -9.30 -14.38
C ALA A 44 30.57 -10.34 -15.10
N LEU A 45 30.85 -9.99 -16.38
CA LEU A 45 31.89 -10.41 -17.35
C LEU A 45 31.80 -11.84 -17.94
N GLN A 46 32.00 -12.14 -19.24
CA GLN A 46 32.89 -11.62 -20.31
C GLN A 46 32.32 -12.03 -21.71
N THR A 47 32.28 -11.14 -22.72
CA THR A 47 33.25 -10.98 -23.86
C THR A 47 33.13 -11.97 -25.04
N SER A 48 32.72 -11.45 -26.21
CA SER A 48 33.30 -11.69 -27.56
C SER A 48 32.41 -10.98 -28.61
N GLN A 49 32.70 -9.78 -29.13
CA GLN A 49 33.60 -9.43 -30.25
C GLN A 49 33.38 -10.22 -31.56
N ASP A 50 32.75 -9.57 -32.54
CA ASP A 50 33.12 -9.64 -33.95
C ASP A 50 32.98 -8.23 -34.59
N ASN A 51 33.68 -7.99 -35.68
CA ASN A 51 34.49 -6.82 -35.96
C ASN A 51 34.16 -6.19 -37.34
N THR A 52 33.99 -4.86 -37.35
CA THR A 52 34.59 -3.89 -38.33
C THR A 52 34.00 -3.82 -39.78
N PRO A 53 34.45 -2.89 -40.67
CA PRO A 53 33.75 -1.63 -40.99
C PRO A 53 33.51 -1.40 -42.51
N SER A 54 32.73 -0.38 -42.88
CA SER A 54 33.04 0.38 -44.11
C SER A 54 32.38 1.75 -44.16
N ALA A 55 33.21 2.72 -44.55
CA ALA A 55 32.96 4.15 -44.58
C ALA A 55 32.44 4.62 -45.95
N SER A 56 31.84 5.81 -46.00
CA SER A 56 32.21 6.97 -46.84
C SER A 56 31.00 7.90 -47.08
N GLY A 57 31.14 9.20 -46.75
CA GLY A 57 30.19 10.29 -47.10
C GLY A 57 30.38 10.79 -48.54
N PRO A 58 30.25 12.10 -48.86
CA PRO A 58 29.67 13.25 -48.14
C PRO A 58 28.79 14.20 -49.04
N SER A 59 28.45 15.40 -48.51
CA SER A 59 28.01 16.65 -49.21
C SER A 59 26.49 16.82 -49.45
N SER A 60 25.85 17.99 -49.37
CA SER A 60 26.22 19.38 -49.02
C SER A 60 24.94 20.25 -48.97
N VAL A 61 24.98 21.30 -48.13
CA VAL A 61 24.38 22.66 -48.20
C VAL A 61 22.86 22.89 -48.39
N ASP A 62 22.29 23.80 -47.59
CA ASP A 62 21.81 25.15 -48.00
C ASP A 62 20.80 25.71 -46.94
N THR A 63 21.20 26.70 -46.12
CA THR A 63 20.91 28.16 -46.23
C THR A 63 19.43 28.58 -46.10
N SER A 64 19.03 29.09 -44.93
CA SER A 64 18.56 30.49 -44.78
C SER A 64 17.94 30.78 -43.39
N PRO A 65 18.13 32.00 -42.84
CA PRO A 65 17.58 32.43 -41.56
C PRO A 65 16.38 33.38 -41.72
N LEU A 66 15.38 33.32 -40.84
CA LEU A 66 14.52 34.48 -40.51
C LEU A 66 13.96 34.41 -39.06
N PRO A 67 13.69 35.57 -38.43
CA PRO A 67 13.43 35.72 -36.99
C PRO A 67 11.95 35.90 -36.65
N HIS A 68 11.46 35.28 -35.56
CA HIS A 68 10.19 35.61 -34.92
C HIS A 68 10.36 35.32 -33.42
N ALA A 69 10.61 36.35 -32.60
CA ALA A 69 9.60 37.17 -31.93
C ALA A 69 8.92 36.42 -30.76
N ASP A 70 9.31 36.87 -29.57
CA ASP A 70 8.53 36.98 -28.33
C ASP A 70 7.38 36.02 -28.09
N SER A 71 7.54 35.14 -27.09
CA SER A 71 6.59 34.99 -25.98
C SER A 71 7.12 33.93 -25.00
N VAL A 72 7.85 34.37 -23.97
CA VAL A 72 7.98 33.58 -22.74
C VAL A 72 6.63 33.67 -22.04
N PRO A 73 5.86 32.58 -21.87
CA PRO A 73 4.78 32.62 -20.90
C PRO A 73 5.42 32.68 -19.52
N THR A 74 5.39 33.87 -18.92
CA THR A 74 5.61 34.10 -17.50
C THR A 74 4.66 33.15 -16.76
N SER A 75 5.19 32.08 -16.19
CA SER A 75 4.42 31.25 -15.25
C SER A 75 4.03 32.15 -14.08
N PRO A 76 2.73 32.32 -13.78
CA PRO A 76 2.36 32.98 -12.54
C PRO A 76 2.80 32.06 -11.39
N SER A 77 3.64 32.62 -10.52
CA SER A 77 4.03 32.07 -9.24
C SER A 77 2.85 31.43 -8.53
N SER A 78 3.08 30.20 -8.06
CA SER A 78 2.21 29.44 -7.17
C SER A 78 1.92 30.27 -5.92
N THR A 79 0.86 31.07 -5.99
CA THR A 79 0.26 31.64 -4.78
C THR A 79 -0.58 30.51 -4.22
N SER A 80 0.02 29.70 -3.35
CA SER A 80 -0.72 28.76 -2.51
C SER A 80 -1.66 29.60 -1.65
N PRO A 81 -2.99 29.55 -1.83
CA PRO A 81 -3.85 30.05 -0.79
C PRO A 81 -3.63 29.11 0.40
N SER A 82 -3.01 29.65 1.45
CA SER A 82 -3.14 29.14 2.80
C SER A 82 -4.64 29.11 3.09
N MET A 83 -5.26 27.98 2.80
CA MET A 83 -6.70 27.83 2.94
C MET A 83 -6.91 27.56 4.44
N PRO A 84 -7.53 28.49 5.20
CA PRO A 84 -8.06 28.11 6.50
C PRO A 84 -9.05 26.98 6.22
N ALA A 85 -8.80 25.79 6.79
CA ALA A 85 -9.70 24.67 6.65
C ALA A 85 -11.13 25.14 7.01
N PRO A 86 -12.15 24.82 6.21
CA PRO A 86 -13.52 25.13 6.59
C PRO A 86 -13.81 24.41 7.91
N VAL A 87 -13.99 25.20 8.96
CA VAL A 87 -14.52 24.75 10.26
C VAL A 87 -16.02 24.52 10.12
N ASP A 88 -16.40 23.55 9.30
CA ASP A 88 -17.75 22.99 9.35
C ASP A 88 -17.71 21.77 10.26
N THR A 89 -18.38 21.91 11.39
CA THR A 89 -18.29 21.09 12.62
C THR A 89 -18.80 19.66 12.51
N ASP A 90 -19.08 19.15 11.31
CA ASP A 90 -19.52 17.77 11.10
C ASP A 90 -18.43 16.95 10.40
N ILE A 91 -17.65 16.22 11.21
CA ILE A 91 -16.69 15.25 10.69
C ILE A 91 -17.47 14.13 9.98
N PRO A 92 -17.19 13.86 8.69
CA PRO A 92 -17.94 12.85 7.94
C PRO A 92 -17.74 11.44 8.51
N LEU A 93 -18.86 10.76 8.80
CA LEU A 93 -18.86 9.36 9.22
C LEU A 93 -18.64 8.44 8.01
N ILE A 94 -17.63 7.58 8.10
CA ILE A 94 -17.27 6.60 7.05
C ILE A 94 -17.52 5.17 7.50
N ARG A 95 -17.61 4.25 6.55
CA ARG A 95 -17.69 2.81 6.83
C ARG A 95 -16.29 2.22 6.91
N TRP A 96 -16.16 1.12 7.65
CA TRP A 96 -14.91 0.37 7.68
C TRP A 96 -14.44 -0.09 6.30
N SER A 97 -15.35 -0.31 5.35
CA SER A 97 -15.01 -0.70 3.97
C SER A 97 -14.55 0.47 3.09
N ASP A 98 -14.62 1.70 3.58
CA ASP A 98 -14.33 2.88 2.78
C ASP A 98 -12.82 3.05 2.60
N THR A 99 -12.45 3.43 1.38
CA THR A 99 -11.06 3.54 0.94
C THR A 99 -10.94 4.83 0.13
N ILE A 100 -9.73 5.38 0.06
CA ILE A 100 -9.48 6.62 -0.69
C ILE A 100 -9.70 6.44 -2.20
N ASN A 101 -9.53 5.22 -2.73
CA ASN A 101 -9.80 4.93 -4.14
C ASN A 101 -11.24 4.56 -4.46
N GLY A 102 -11.99 4.11 -3.44
CA GLY A 102 -13.38 3.72 -3.58
C GLY A 102 -14.31 4.88 -3.25
N LYS A 103 -15.13 4.69 -2.21
CA LYS A 103 -16.21 5.60 -1.83
C LYS A 103 -15.76 7.05 -1.61
N LEU A 104 -14.55 7.26 -1.11
CA LEU A 104 -14.07 8.61 -0.75
C LEU A 104 -13.53 9.39 -1.96
N GLY A 105 -13.08 8.71 -3.03
CA GLY A 105 -12.67 9.37 -4.27
C GLY A 105 -11.47 10.32 -4.17
N LEU A 106 -10.56 10.12 -3.22
CA LEU A 106 -9.50 11.07 -2.87
C LEU A 106 -8.18 10.86 -3.62
N ARG A 107 -8.12 9.97 -4.61
CA ARG A 107 -6.86 9.62 -5.34
C ARG A 107 -6.08 10.80 -5.90
N GLY A 108 -6.78 11.85 -6.32
CA GLY A 108 -6.18 13.06 -6.91
C GLY A 108 -5.79 14.12 -5.88
N SER A 109 -6.12 13.93 -4.62
CA SER A 109 -5.97 14.95 -3.56
C SER A 109 -4.60 14.90 -2.89
N ILE A 110 -3.52 14.64 -3.66
CA ILE A 110 -2.18 14.43 -3.12
C ILE A 110 -1.73 15.66 -2.29
N GLY A 111 -1.21 15.39 -1.09
CA GLY A 111 -0.78 16.40 -0.11
C GLY A 111 -1.92 17.02 0.69
N GLN A 112 -3.18 16.67 0.42
CA GLN A 112 -4.32 17.14 1.21
C GLN A 112 -4.61 16.20 2.37
N GLN A 113 -5.12 16.80 3.45
CA GLN A 113 -5.52 16.10 4.65
C GLN A 113 -7.04 16.10 4.81
N PHE A 114 -7.56 14.96 5.27
CA PHE A 114 -8.99 14.78 5.49
C PHE A 114 -9.21 14.07 6.82
N THR A 115 -10.20 14.55 7.59
CA THR A 115 -10.60 13.94 8.84
C THR A 115 -11.94 13.22 8.66
N PHE A 116 -12.00 11.98 9.14
CA PHE A 116 -13.18 11.13 9.09
C PHE A 116 -13.49 10.58 10.46
N GLN A 117 -14.74 10.20 10.68
CA GLN A 117 -15.15 9.47 11.87
C GLN A 117 -15.37 8.00 11.51
N CYS A 118 -14.67 7.13 12.22
CA CYS A 118 -14.85 5.68 12.16
C CYS A 118 -15.82 5.24 13.25
N PRO A 119 -16.95 4.60 12.94
CA PRO A 119 -17.85 4.06 13.94
C PRO A 119 -17.21 2.85 14.65
N PRO A 120 -17.65 2.51 15.87
CA PRO A 120 -17.27 1.25 16.51
C PRO A 120 -17.72 0.06 15.65
N SER A 121 -16.90 -0.98 15.58
CA SER A 121 -17.19 -2.22 14.85
C SER A 121 -16.78 -3.45 15.66
N ARG A 122 -17.42 -4.58 15.38
CA ARG A 122 -17.03 -5.90 15.90
C ARG A 122 -16.45 -6.81 14.83
N ASP A 123 -16.55 -6.41 13.57
CA ASP A 123 -16.15 -7.21 12.42
C ASP A 123 -14.85 -6.66 11.85
N PRO A 124 -13.73 -7.40 11.99
CA PRO A 124 -12.47 -7.01 11.38
C PRO A 124 -12.62 -7.12 9.87
N ILE A 125 -12.31 -6.04 9.18
CA ILE A 125 -12.00 -6.11 7.76
C ILE A 125 -10.55 -6.62 7.67
N ASN A 126 -10.21 -7.37 6.62
CA ASN A 126 -8.87 -7.93 6.43
C ASN A 126 -8.26 -7.37 5.14
N ARG A 127 -8.47 -6.07 4.91
CA ARG A 127 -8.09 -5.37 3.67
C ARG A 127 -7.21 -4.18 4.03
N LEU A 128 -6.01 -4.52 4.49
CA LEU A 128 -4.98 -3.57 4.85
C LEU A 128 -3.66 -3.96 4.17
N TYR A 129 -3.07 -3.02 3.45
CA TYR A 129 -1.79 -3.20 2.77
C TYR A 129 -0.87 -2.02 3.09
N GLY A 130 0.34 -2.34 3.53
CA GLY A 130 1.33 -1.34 3.94
C GLY A 130 1.39 -1.08 5.44
N THR A 131 2.37 -0.28 5.81
CA THR A 131 2.75 0.04 7.18
C THR A 131 3.26 1.46 7.19
N ASP A 132 2.68 2.31 8.04
CA ASP A 132 2.89 3.78 8.08
C ASP A 132 2.42 4.51 6.82
N ILE A 133 2.73 3.98 5.63
CA ILE A 133 2.14 4.31 4.34
C ILE A 133 1.28 3.13 3.90
N TYR A 134 0.01 3.40 3.62
CA TYR A 134 -1.01 2.41 3.23
C TYR A 134 -1.42 2.59 1.78
N THR A 135 -1.77 1.49 1.09
CA THR A 135 -2.26 1.58 -0.30
C THR A 135 -3.62 2.26 -0.35
N GLY A 136 -3.96 2.91 -1.46
CA GLY A 136 -5.25 3.58 -1.59
C GLY A 136 -6.49 2.66 -1.60
N HIS A 137 -6.32 1.34 -1.65
CA HIS A 137 -7.40 0.34 -1.53
C HIS A 137 -7.52 -0.25 -0.12
N SER A 138 -6.69 0.23 0.82
CA SER A 138 -6.78 -0.16 2.22
C SER A 138 -7.92 0.57 2.92
N SER A 139 -8.53 -0.10 3.90
CA SER A 139 -9.52 0.53 4.79
C SER A 139 -8.87 1.66 5.59
N VAL A 140 -9.51 2.84 5.61
CA VAL A 140 -9.03 3.99 6.39
C VAL A 140 -9.13 3.71 7.90
N CYS A 141 -10.24 3.14 8.35
CA CYS A 141 -10.45 2.83 9.78
C CYS A 141 -9.51 1.71 10.26
N GLU A 142 -9.30 0.68 9.45
CA GLU A 142 -8.39 -0.42 9.81
C GLU A 142 -6.93 0.04 9.84
N ALA A 143 -6.54 0.91 8.91
CA ALA A 143 -5.22 1.55 8.93
C ALA A 143 -5.01 2.41 10.19
N ALA A 144 -6.05 3.09 10.67
CA ALA A 144 -5.99 3.87 11.90
C ALA A 144 -5.84 2.99 13.16
N VAL A 145 -6.52 1.84 13.22
CA VAL A 145 -6.30 0.85 14.29
C VAL A 145 -4.89 0.29 14.22
N HIS A 146 -4.42 -0.10 13.03
CA HIS A 146 -3.07 -0.61 12.84
C HIS A 146 -2.00 0.42 13.24
N ALA A 147 -2.24 1.71 12.95
CA ALA A 147 -1.41 2.80 13.43
C ALA A 147 -1.55 3.07 14.93
N GLY A 148 -2.53 2.47 15.62
CA GLY A 148 -2.79 2.66 17.04
C GLY A 148 -3.40 4.02 17.39
N VAL A 149 -4.05 4.68 16.43
CA VAL A 149 -4.72 5.98 16.65
C VAL A 149 -6.10 5.79 17.27
N ILE A 150 -6.80 4.72 16.88
CA ILE A 150 -8.11 4.35 17.41
C ILE A 150 -8.14 2.86 17.74
N THR A 151 -9.17 2.43 18.47
CA THR A 151 -9.48 1.00 18.64
C THR A 151 -10.68 0.63 17.78
N GLN A 152 -10.77 -0.63 17.34
CA GLN A 152 -11.91 -1.09 16.55
C GLN A 152 -13.22 -1.04 17.35
N ALA A 153 -13.15 -1.34 18.65
CA ALA A 153 -14.32 -1.42 19.52
C ALA A 153 -14.94 -0.05 19.82
N GLU A 154 -14.13 1.02 19.85
CA GLU A 154 -14.60 2.38 20.15
C GLU A 154 -14.78 3.21 18.89
N GLY A 155 -14.00 2.92 17.83
CA GLY A 155 -13.90 3.80 16.67
C GLY A 155 -13.17 5.11 17.03
N GLY A 156 -13.47 6.18 16.31
CA GLY A 156 -12.94 7.52 16.60
C GLY A 156 -12.65 8.34 15.37
N ASN A 157 -12.11 9.54 15.59
CA ASN A 157 -11.72 10.44 14.51
C ASN A 157 -10.34 10.07 13.98
N VAL A 158 -10.19 10.08 12.67
CA VAL A 158 -8.97 9.70 11.97
C VAL A 158 -8.67 10.77 10.94
N THR A 159 -7.48 11.35 11.01
CA THR A 159 -6.96 12.24 9.98
C THR A 159 -5.99 11.47 9.10
N ILE A 160 -6.16 11.59 7.78
CA ILE A 160 -5.25 11.03 6.79
C ILE A 160 -4.63 12.12 5.96
N GLU A 161 -3.44 11.86 5.44
CA GLU A 161 -2.84 12.63 4.36
C GLU A 161 -2.76 11.75 3.11
N VAL A 162 -3.22 12.25 1.97
CA VAL A 162 -3.20 11.50 0.72
C VAL A 162 -1.84 11.66 0.05
N HIS A 163 -1.30 10.55 -0.40
CA HIS A 163 -0.03 10.45 -1.11
C HIS A 163 -0.23 9.88 -2.51
N GLY A 164 0.73 10.15 -3.38
CA GLY A 164 0.74 9.63 -4.74
C GLY A 164 1.17 8.17 -4.79
N GLU A 165 1.83 7.83 -5.89
CA GLU A 165 2.35 6.50 -6.12
C GLU A 165 3.45 6.11 -5.12
N GLN A 166 3.46 4.84 -4.74
CA GLN A 166 4.58 4.20 -4.05
C GLN A 166 5.02 2.96 -4.81
N GLN A 167 6.32 2.66 -4.77
CA GLN A 167 6.89 1.50 -5.47
C GLN A 167 6.65 0.18 -4.73
N ALA A 168 6.54 0.21 -3.41
CA ALA A 168 6.29 -0.96 -2.58
C ALA A 168 5.68 -0.57 -1.23
N PHE A 169 5.05 -1.55 -0.59
CA PHE A 169 4.40 -1.42 0.71
C PHE A 169 4.81 -2.61 1.60
N THR A 170 5.25 -2.30 2.81
CA THR A 170 5.74 -3.30 3.77
C THR A 170 4.60 -3.91 4.58
N ALA A 171 4.59 -5.23 4.72
CA ALA A 171 3.69 -5.95 5.62
C ALA A 171 4.14 -5.79 7.08
N SER A 172 3.22 -5.66 8.03
CA SER A 172 3.54 -5.78 9.45
C SER A 172 2.32 -6.20 10.27
N GLN A 173 2.52 -6.37 11.57
CA GLN A 173 1.46 -6.57 12.54
C GLN A 173 1.63 -5.55 13.67
N ARG A 174 0.61 -4.72 13.90
CA ARG A 174 0.59 -3.69 14.93
C ARG A 174 -0.82 -3.57 15.51
N SER A 175 -0.90 -3.30 16.82
CA SER A 175 -2.18 -3.10 17.52
C SER A 175 -3.20 -4.22 17.30
N GLY A 176 -2.73 -5.47 17.15
CA GLY A 176 -3.58 -6.64 16.89
C GLY A 176 -4.09 -6.78 15.44
N VAL A 177 -3.74 -5.86 14.54
CA VAL A 177 -4.12 -5.88 13.12
C VAL A 177 -2.93 -6.31 12.26
N VAL A 178 -3.16 -7.12 11.24
CA VAL A 178 -2.13 -7.59 10.29
C VAL A 178 -2.32 -6.86 8.96
N SER A 179 -1.27 -6.19 8.50
CA SER A 179 -1.20 -5.66 7.14
C SER A 179 -0.44 -6.59 6.20
N LYS A 180 -0.78 -6.53 4.92
CA LYS A 180 -0.09 -7.29 3.85
C LYS A 180 0.88 -6.39 3.10
N GLY A 181 1.90 -7.01 2.52
CA GLY A 181 2.78 -6.32 1.59
C GLY A 181 2.09 -6.13 0.25
N HIS A 182 2.50 -5.10 -0.49
CA HIS A 182 2.04 -4.88 -1.86
C HIS A 182 3.16 -4.29 -2.70
N GLY A 183 3.18 -4.61 -4.00
CA GLY A 183 4.06 -3.93 -4.95
C GLY A 183 3.57 -2.52 -5.27
N ARG A 184 4.03 -1.99 -6.41
CA ARG A 184 3.70 -0.64 -6.88
C ARG A 184 2.20 -0.36 -6.85
N TYR A 185 1.82 0.81 -6.34
CA TYR A 185 0.44 1.26 -6.31
C TYR A 185 0.34 2.77 -6.55
N SER A 186 -0.59 3.17 -7.41
CA SER A 186 -0.73 4.56 -7.90
C SER A 186 -1.19 5.59 -6.86
N SER A 187 -1.68 5.16 -5.70
CA SER A 187 -2.17 6.03 -4.64
C SER A 187 -1.88 5.44 -3.27
N SER A 188 -1.59 6.31 -2.32
CA SER A 188 -1.29 5.90 -0.95
C SER A 188 -1.84 6.93 0.02
N PHE A 189 -1.82 6.60 1.31
CA PHE A 189 -2.11 7.56 2.36
C PHE A 189 -1.36 7.20 3.63
N THR A 190 -1.19 8.17 4.50
CA THR A 190 -0.67 7.99 5.86
C THR A 190 -1.72 8.37 6.88
N ILE A 191 -1.60 7.84 8.10
CA ILE A 191 -2.41 8.29 9.23
C ILE A 191 -1.63 9.38 9.96
N ILE A 192 -2.26 10.54 10.16
CA ILE A 192 -1.71 11.64 10.94
C ILE A 192 -2.07 11.43 12.41
N ARG A 193 -1.11 11.66 13.30
CA ARG A 193 -1.25 11.55 14.76
C ARG A 193 -1.23 12.92 15.42
#